data_AF-A0A011N2N7-F1
#
_entry.id   AF-A0A011N2N7-F1
#
_cell.length_a   1.000
_cell.length_b   1.000
_cell.length_c   1.000
_cell.angle_alpha   90.00
_cell.angle_beta   90.00
_cell.angle_gamma   90.00
#
_symmetry.space_group_name_H-M   'P 1'
#
loop_
_entity.id
_entity.type
_entity.pdbx_description
1 polymer ?
#
loop_
_entity_poly.entity_id
_entity_poly.type
_entity_poly.pdbx_seq_one_letter_code
_entity_poly.pdbx_strand_id
1 'polypeptide(L)'
;MSGPVFARVLSRFMLWRAHPDQVKSPCPKRINVLAHSMGNRVLSNILNSWGHSFCGGLVPLVFRNVFMVAADVPSTALERDQPGNMITLAARNVVVYYAGDDKRMEESILANAVRGYFSMEDNPSETIGQTVYFAGDVRTRLGHTGPDDPEKTRRNVYRINCDQFNDYFDPMAGHSYLLTDEKDDPNDPGYQVTGNVSPVLRHLARVIATGQVTADGQRACDLTFDPKAPP
;
A
#
# COMPACT_ATOMS: atom_id res chain seq x y z
N MET A 1 -12.61 2.05 11.32
CA MET A 1 -13.98 2.54 11.02
C MET A 1 -14.20 3.12 9.61
N SER A 2 -13.19 3.34 8.75
CA SER A 2 -13.41 3.97 7.43
C SER A 2 -13.71 2.99 6.27
N GLY A 3 -13.46 1.69 6.43
CA GLY A 3 -13.58 0.68 5.36
C GLY A 3 -14.94 0.62 4.66
N PRO A 4 -16.06 0.40 5.38
CA PRO A 4 -17.40 0.30 4.76
C PRO A 4 -17.84 1.58 4.02
N VAL A 5 -17.46 2.76 4.53
CA VAL A 5 -17.79 4.04 3.90
C VAL A 5 -17.08 4.17 2.56
N PHE A 6 -15.77 3.95 2.53
CA PHE A 6 -15.01 3.99 1.28
C PHE A 6 -15.36 2.84 0.33
N ALA A 7 -15.77 1.67 0.85
CA ALA A 7 -16.31 0.59 0.02
C ALA A 7 -17.58 1.03 -0.72
N ARG A 8 -18.48 1.79 -0.07
CA ARG A 8 -19.66 2.37 -0.74
C ARG A 8 -19.25 3.39 -1.81
N VAL A 9 -18.25 4.23 -1.55
CA VAL A 9 -17.74 5.18 -2.55
C VAL A 9 -17.21 4.43 -3.77
N LEU A 10 -16.40 3.39 -3.56
CA LEU A 10 -15.88 2.53 -4.63
C LEU A 10 -17.02 1.86 -5.41
N SER A 11 -18.04 1.33 -4.72
CA SER A 11 -19.24 0.77 -5.36
C SER A 11 -19.95 1.80 -6.26
N ARG A 12 -20.20 3.02 -5.76
CA ARG A 12 -20.88 4.06 -6.55
C ARG A 12 -20.05 4.45 -7.77
N PHE A 13 -18.74 4.53 -7.64
CA PHE A 13 -17.85 4.80 -8.77
C PHE A 13 -17.90 3.68 -9.82
N MET A 14 -17.91 2.41 -9.40
CA MET A 14 -18.02 1.27 -10.31
C MET A 14 -19.39 1.20 -11.00
N LEU A 15 -20.48 1.51 -10.28
CA LEU A 15 -21.82 1.63 -10.87
C LEU A 15 -21.90 2.76 -11.89
N TRP A 16 -21.29 3.92 -11.59
CA TRP A 16 -21.17 5.01 -12.55
C TRP A 16 -20.43 4.58 -13.81
N ARG A 17 -19.29 3.87 -13.68
CA ARG A 17 -18.56 3.33 -14.85
C ARG A 17 -19.37 2.33 -15.67
N ALA A 18 -20.26 1.57 -15.04
CA ALA A 18 -21.15 0.62 -15.69
C ALA A 18 -22.41 1.25 -16.28
N HIS A 19 -22.64 2.56 -16.07
CA HIS A 19 -23.81 3.26 -16.58
C HIS A 19 -23.81 3.24 -18.13
N PRO A 20 -24.96 3.04 -18.79
CA PRO A 20 -25.04 2.90 -20.26
C PRO A 20 -24.33 4.03 -21.03
N ASP A 21 -24.43 5.26 -20.54
CA ASP A 21 -23.77 6.41 -21.20
C ASP A 21 -22.24 6.38 -21.10
N GLN A 22 -21.70 5.85 -19.99
CA GLN A 22 -20.25 5.63 -19.86
C GLN A 22 -19.79 4.44 -20.69
N VAL A 23 -20.64 3.43 -20.88
CA VAL A 23 -20.34 2.26 -21.73
C VAL A 23 -20.32 2.63 -23.22
N LYS A 24 -21.14 3.59 -23.66
CA LYS A 24 -21.13 4.10 -25.05
C LYS A 24 -19.79 4.73 -25.45
N SER A 25 -19.13 5.41 -24.51
CA SER A 25 -17.81 6.03 -24.71
C SER A 25 -16.92 5.78 -23.48
N PRO A 26 -16.35 4.57 -23.35
CA PRO A 26 -15.67 4.16 -22.14
C PRO A 26 -14.36 4.92 -21.95
N CYS A 27 -14.13 5.42 -20.73
CA CYS A 27 -12.84 5.99 -20.36
C CYS A 27 -11.74 4.91 -20.43
N PRO A 28 -10.72 5.04 -21.29
CA PRO A 28 -9.68 4.03 -21.45
C PRO A 28 -8.63 4.08 -20.32
N LYS A 29 -8.70 5.10 -19.45
CA LYS A 29 -7.73 5.30 -18.38
C LYS A 29 -7.81 4.15 -17.37
N ARG A 30 -6.63 3.67 -16.99
CA ARG A 30 -6.47 2.62 -16.01
C ARG A 30 -6.40 3.22 -14.62
N ILE A 31 -7.00 2.53 -13.64
CA ILE A 31 -7.02 2.97 -12.26
C ILE A 31 -5.80 2.39 -11.57
N ASN A 32 -5.04 3.23 -10.89
CA ASN A 32 -3.97 2.83 -9.98
C ASN A 32 -4.30 3.38 -8.61
N VAL A 33 -3.86 2.70 -7.56
CA VAL A 33 -4.02 3.18 -6.18
C VAL A 33 -2.68 3.11 -5.46
N LEU A 34 -2.37 4.17 -4.72
CA LEU A 34 -1.25 4.22 -3.80
C LEU A 34 -1.81 4.21 -2.39
N ALA A 35 -1.35 3.27 -1.58
CA ALA A 35 -1.64 3.19 -0.16
C ALA A 35 -0.33 3.26 0.62
N HIS A 36 -0.22 4.24 1.49
CA HIS A 36 0.97 4.48 2.32
C HIS A 36 0.65 4.15 3.79
N SER A 37 1.57 3.50 4.50
CA SER A 37 1.44 3.26 5.94
C SER A 37 0.12 2.58 6.32
N MET A 38 -0.60 3.11 7.32
CA MET A 38 -1.95 2.69 7.73
C MET A 38 -3.00 2.76 6.61
N GLY A 39 -2.75 3.53 5.54
CA GLY A 39 -3.58 3.52 4.33
C GLY A 39 -3.72 2.11 3.72
N ASN A 40 -2.74 1.23 3.92
CA ASN A 40 -2.83 -0.17 3.50
C ASN A 40 -3.85 -0.98 4.32
N ARG A 41 -4.00 -0.67 5.62
CA ARG A 41 -5.11 -1.22 6.44
C ARG A 41 -6.44 -0.73 5.92
N VAL A 42 -6.55 0.57 5.60
CA VAL A 42 -7.79 1.14 5.05
C VAL A 42 -8.16 0.45 3.73
N LEU A 43 -7.22 0.32 2.80
CA LEU A 43 -7.43 -0.38 1.53
C LEU A 43 -7.86 -1.85 1.74
N SER A 44 -7.19 -2.57 2.63
CA SER A 44 -7.56 -3.96 2.97
C SER A 44 -9.00 -4.03 3.50
N ASN A 45 -9.37 -3.15 4.43
CA ASN A 45 -10.71 -3.10 5.01
C ASN A 45 -11.78 -2.74 3.97
N ILE A 46 -11.48 -1.82 3.04
CA ILE A 46 -12.37 -1.45 1.93
C ILE A 46 -12.69 -2.68 1.09
N LEU A 47 -11.66 -3.39 0.62
CA LEU A 47 -11.85 -4.51 -0.29
C LEU A 47 -12.51 -5.71 0.38
N ASN A 48 -12.19 -6.00 1.64
CA ASN A 48 -12.88 -7.05 2.40
C ASN A 48 -14.36 -6.68 2.63
N SER A 49 -14.65 -5.45 3.08
CA SER A 49 -16.02 -4.97 3.24
C SER A 49 -16.79 -5.04 1.93
N TRP A 50 -16.14 -4.68 0.81
CA TRP A 50 -16.74 -4.70 -0.50
C TRP A 50 -17.04 -6.13 -0.98
N GLY A 51 -16.08 -7.04 -0.85
CA GLY A 51 -16.26 -8.43 -1.28
C GLY A 51 -17.34 -9.18 -0.51
N HIS A 52 -17.43 -8.94 0.81
CA HIS A 52 -18.51 -9.48 1.65
C HIS A 52 -19.89 -8.91 1.28
N SER A 53 -19.97 -7.64 0.88
CA SER A 53 -21.25 -6.96 0.64
C SER A 53 -21.86 -7.25 -0.73
N PHE A 54 -21.06 -7.57 -1.76
CA PHE A 54 -21.55 -7.57 -3.15
C PHE A 54 -21.23 -8.83 -3.98
N CYS A 55 -20.21 -9.61 -3.63
CA CYS A 55 -19.64 -10.60 -4.56
C CYS A 55 -19.31 -11.95 -3.91
N GLY A 56 -20.10 -12.37 -2.91
CA GLY A 56 -19.94 -13.70 -2.28
C GLY A 56 -18.55 -13.93 -1.67
N GLY A 57 -17.86 -12.86 -1.26
CA GLY A 57 -16.50 -12.91 -0.71
C GLY A 57 -15.37 -12.66 -1.72
N LEU A 58 -15.65 -12.21 -2.95
CA LEU A 58 -14.62 -11.85 -3.94
C LEU A 58 -14.67 -10.37 -4.33
N VAL A 59 -13.63 -9.87 -4.99
CA VAL A 59 -13.58 -8.50 -5.54
C VAL A 59 -13.22 -8.54 -7.03
N PRO A 60 -13.81 -7.67 -7.87
CA PRO A 60 -13.45 -7.62 -9.28
C PRO A 60 -12.03 -7.08 -9.48
N LEU A 61 -11.43 -7.40 -10.63
CA LEU A 61 -10.14 -6.84 -11.05
C LEU A 61 -10.33 -5.38 -11.48
N VAL A 62 -10.16 -4.44 -10.54
CA VAL A 62 -10.37 -3.00 -10.75
C VAL A 62 -9.08 -2.27 -11.10
N PHE A 63 -8.02 -2.57 -10.36
CA PHE A 63 -6.78 -1.80 -10.39
C PHE A 63 -5.80 -2.39 -11.39
N ARG A 64 -5.13 -1.51 -12.13
CA ARG A 64 -3.97 -1.90 -12.93
C ARG A 64 -2.77 -2.13 -12.01
N ASN A 65 -2.48 -1.17 -11.14
CA ASN A 65 -1.43 -1.29 -10.15
C ASN A 65 -1.95 -0.85 -8.77
N VAL A 66 -1.63 -1.62 -7.73
CA VAL A 66 -1.70 -1.19 -6.34
C VAL A 66 -0.27 -1.01 -5.84
N PHE A 67 0.05 0.17 -5.34
CA PHE A 67 1.33 0.50 -4.73
C PHE A 67 1.15 0.52 -3.22
N MET A 68 1.76 -0.44 -2.53
CA MET A 68 1.76 -0.55 -1.07
C MET A 68 3.10 -0.02 -0.57
N VAL A 69 3.11 1.22 -0.10
CA VAL A 69 4.33 1.91 0.35
C VAL A 69 4.37 1.87 1.87
N ALA A 70 5.50 1.47 2.45
CA ALA A 70 5.70 1.45 3.90
C ALA A 70 4.53 0.78 4.63
N ALA A 71 4.06 -0.37 4.13
CA ALA A 71 2.75 -0.88 4.49
C ALA A 71 2.67 -1.33 5.96
N ASP A 72 1.86 -0.61 6.75
CA ASP A 72 1.55 -0.98 8.14
C ASP A 72 0.46 -2.07 8.17
N VAL A 73 0.81 -3.24 7.66
CA VAL A 73 0.01 -4.48 7.76
C VAL A 73 0.98 -5.62 8.10
N PRO A 74 0.52 -6.73 8.67
CA PRO A 74 1.37 -7.90 8.88
C PRO A 74 2.05 -8.34 7.57
N SER A 75 3.30 -8.79 7.64
CA SER A 75 4.07 -9.30 6.51
C SER A 75 3.39 -10.47 5.77
N THR A 76 2.62 -11.28 6.50
CA THR A 76 1.81 -12.37 5.93
C THR A 76 0.51 -11.88 5.28
N ALA A 77 0.15 -10.59 5.37
CA ALA A 77 -1.19 -10.11 5.01
C ALA A 77 -1.61 -10.41 3.56
N LEU A 78 -0.65 -10.52 2.63
CA LEU A 78 -0.91 -10.79 1.20
C LEU A 78 -0.94 -12.29 0.84
N GLU A 79 -0.77 -13.19 1.81
CA GLU A 79 -0.91 -14.64 1.60
C GLU A 79 -2.36 -15.01 1.23
N ARG A 80 -2.55 -16.13 0.52
CA ARG A 80 -3.83 -16.48 -0.12
C ARG A 80 -5.02 -16.62 0.83
N ASP A 81 -4.76 -16.95 2.08
CA ASP A 81 -5.73 -17.15 3.17
C ASP A 81 -5.86 -15.94 4.10
N GLN A 82 -5.06 -14.89 3.89
CA GLN A 82 -5.00 -13.73 4.75
C GLN A 82 -5.89 -12.59 4.21
N PRO A 83 -6.36 -11.66 5.07
CA PRO A 83 -7.32 -10.64 4.64
C PRO A 83 -6.82 -9.69 3.55
N GLY A 84 -5.51 -9.42 3.51
CA GLY A 84 -4.90 -8.58 2.47
C GLY A 84 -4.88 -9.24 1.09
N ASN A 85 -5.20 -10.54 0.97
CA ASN A 85 -5.31 -11.25 -0.31
C ASN A 85 -6.30 -10.57 -1.27
N MET A 86 -7.33 -9.90 -0.76
CA MET A 86 -8.28 -9.15 -1.58
C MET A 86 -7.60 -8.07 -2.44
N ILE A 87 -6.50 -7.50 -1.97
CA ILE A 87 -5.69 -6.55 -2.75
C ILE A 87 -5.08 -7.25 -3.97
N THR A 88 -4.56 -8.47 -3.79
CA THR A 88 -3.95 -9.27 -4.87
C THR A 88 -4.98 -9.73 -5.91
N LEU A 89 -6.25 -9.87 -5.52
CA LEU A 89 -7.36 -10.19 -6.42
C LEU A 89 -7.86 -8.97 -7.18
N ALA A 90 -7.91 -7.81 -6.52
CA ALA A 90 -8.44 -6.58 -7.10
C ALA A 90 -7.49 -5.91 -8.09
N ALA A 91 -6.22 -6.35 -8.17
CA ALA A 91 -5.17 -5.66 -8.93
C ALA A 91 -4.41 -6.57 -9.90
N ARG A 92 -4.02 -6.03 -11.07
CA ARG A 92 -3.17 -6.76 -12.00
C ARG A 92 -1.73 -6.86 -11.51
N ASN A 93 -1.21 -5.79 -10.89
CA ASN A 93 0.09 -5.77 -10.23
C ASN A 93 -0.07 -5.21 -8.82
N VAL A 94 0.53 -5.85 -7.82
CA VAL A 94 0.68 -5.34 -6.46
C VAL A 94 2.17 -5.12 -6.22
N VAL A 95 2.56 -3.89 -5.95
CA VAL A 95 3.96 -3.50 -5.77
C VAL A 95 4.15 -3.07 -4.33
N VAL A 96 4.94 -3.83 -3.57
CA VAL A 96 5.24 -3.58 -2.17
C VAL A 96 6.60 -2.92 -2.07
N TYR A 97 6.65 -1.69 -1.59
CA TYR A 97 7.88 -0.99 -1.24
C TYR A 97 8.14 -1.16 0.24
N TYR A 98 9.31 -1.67 0.58
CA TYR A 98 9.72 -1.91 1.96
C TYR A 98 11.15 -1.42 2.19
N ALA A 99 11.45 -1.09 3.44
CA ALA A 99 12.80 -0.83 3.91
C ALA A 99 12.97 -1.29 5.35
N GLY A 100 14.02 -2.03 5.62
CA GLY A 100 14.38 -2.59 6.94
C GLY A 100 14.95 -1.55 7.90
N ASP A 101 15.26 -0.34 7.45
CA ASP A 101 15.63 0.81 8.28
C ASP A 101 14.41 1.65 8.73
N ASP A 102 13.18 1.32 8.29
CA ASP A 102 11.95 2.03 8.68
C ASP A 102 11.59 1.79 10.17
N LYS A 103 12.05 2.70 11.04
CA LYS A 103 11.86 2.65 12.50
C LYS A 103 10.40 2.82 12.95
N ARG A 104 9.54 3.44 12.12
CA ARG A 104 8.11 3.58 12.46
C ARG A 104 7.35 2.26 12.42
N MET A 105 7.91 1.25 11.77
CA MET A 105 7.32 -0.09 11.76
C MET A 105 7.43 -0.78 13.12
N GLU A 106 8.53 -0.57 13.85
CA GLU A 106 8.70 -1.05 15.22
C GLU A 106 7.72 -0.35 16.17
N GLU A 107 7.54 0.97 16.01
CA GLU A 107 6.54 1.75 16.74
C GLU A 107 5.12 1.21 16.51
N SER A 108 4.77 0.84 15.27
CA SER A 108 3.48 0.21 14.98
C SER A 108 3.32 -1.15 15.66
N ILE A 109 4.36 -1.99 15.72
CA ILE A 109 4.31 -3.27 16.44
C ILE A 109 4.01 -3.02 17.92
N LEU A 110 4.74 -2.08 18.54
CA LEU A 110 4.55 -1.73 19.95
C LEU A 110 3.15 -1.14 20.21
N ALA A 111 2.70 -0.20 19.39
CA ALA A 111 1.38 0.42 19.54
C ALA A 111 0.25 -0.61 19.41
N ASN A 112 0.35 -1.56 18.47
CA ASN A 112 -0.65 -2.62 18.34
C ASN A 112 -0.59 -3.62 19.50
N ALA A 113 0.60 -3.94 20.04
CA ALA A 113 0.75 -4.78 21.22
C ALA A 113 0.11 -4.15 22.47
N VAL A 114 0.41 -2.88 22.73
CA VAL A 114 -0.17 -2.09 23.82
C VAL A 114 -1.69 -2.01 23.70
N ARG A 115 -2.21 -1.70 22.50
CA ARG A 115 -3.64 -1.69 22.25
C ARG A 115 -4.27 -3.07 22.52
N GLY A 116 -3.63 -4.15 22.07
CA GLY A 116 -4.12 -5.52 22.32
C GLY A 116 -4.21 -5.85 23.82
N TYR A 117 -3.23 -5.40 24.61
CA TYR A 117 -3.23 -5.58 26.07
C TYR A 117 -4.40 -4.83 26.74
N PHE A 118 -4.60 -3.56 26.38
CA PHE A 118 -5.68 -2.75 26.97
C PHE A 118 -7.08 -3.07 26.40
N SER A 119 -7.20 -3.62 25.19
CA SER A 119 -8.49 -4.06 24.62
C SER A 119 -9.04 -5.35 25.27
N MET A 120 -8.25 -6.05 26.11
CA MET A 120 -8.75 -7.16 26.94
C MET A 120 -9.50 -6.68 28.20
N GLU A 121 -9.29 -5.44 28.64
CA GLU A 121 -10.01 -4.82 29.75
C GLU A 121 -11.19 -3.99 29.21
N ASP A 122 -12.40 -4.57 29.27
CA ASP A 122 -13.70 -3.89 29.22
C ASP A 122 -13.96 -2.87 28.09
N ASN A 123 -14.36 -3.33 26.88
CA ASN A 123 -15.32 -2.60 26.03
C ASN A 123 -15.90 -3.46 24.86
N PRO A 124 -17.16 -3.95 24.96
CA PRO A 124 -17.78 -4.74 23.89
C PRO A 124 -18.08 -3.95 22.59
N SER A 125 -17.89 -2.63 22.58
CA SER A 125 -18.07 -1.79 21.39
C SER A 125 -16.88 -1.82 20.41
N GLU A 126 -15.68 -2.21 20.86
CA GLU A 126 -14.52 -2.41 19.96
C GLU A 126 -14.66 -3.67 19.09
N THR A 127 -15.46 -4.65 19.52
CA THR A 127 -15.76 -5.87 18.74
C THR A 127 -16.51 -5.58 17.43
N ILE A 128 -17.16 -4.40 17.33
CA ILE A 128 -17.94 -3.95 16.17
C ILE A 128 -17.06 -3.13 15.19
N GLY A 129 -15.86 -2.74 15.61
CA GLY A 129 -14.92 -1.92 14.84
C GLY A 129 -13.93 -2.72 13.99
N GLN A 130 -14.30 -3.92 13.52
CA GLN A 130 -13.45 -4.91 12.83
C GLN A 130 -12.50 -4.28 11.80
N THR A 131 -11.28 -3.95 12.22
CA THR A 131 -10.14 -3.97 11.31
C THR A 131 -9.86 -5.44 11.04
N VAL A 132 -9.67 -5.82 9.77
CA VAL A 132 -9.35 -7.22 9.42
C VAL A 132 -8.04 -7.73 10.04
N TYR A 133 -7.28 -6.84 10.68
CA TYR A 133 -6.09 -7.15 11.46
C TYR A 133 -6.40 -6.94 12.95
N PHE A 134 -6.02 -7.91 13.78
CA PHE A 134 -6.29 -7.91 15.21
C PHE A 134 -5.43 -6.88 15.96
N ALA A 135 -6.02 -6.21 16.96
CA ALA A 135 -5.23 -5.52 17.98
C ALA A 135 -4.41 -6.57 18.74
N GLY A 136 -3.12 -6.30 18.99
CA GLY A 136 -2.17 -7.27 19.56
C GLY A 136 -1.32 -8.03 18.53
N ASP A 137 -1.47 -7.78 17.23
CA ASP A 137 -0.65 -8.45 16.21
C ASP A 137 0.80 -7.92 16.20
N VAL A 138 1.71 -8.76 16.70
CA VAL A 138 3.15 -8.50 16.86
C VAL A 138 4.02 -9.02 15.71
N ARG A 139 3.41 -9.54 14.63
CA ARG A 139 4.17 -9.94 13.43
C ARG A 139 4.89 -8.74 12.82
N THR A 140 5.98 -9.02 12.12
CA THR A 140 6.72 -8.03 11.33
C THR A 140 5.78 -7.32 10.35
N ARG A 141 6.09 -6.05 10.06
CA ARG A 141 5.29 -5.27 9.13
C ARG A 141 5.77 -5.47 7.70
N LEU A 142 4.81 -5.55 6.79
CA LEU A 142 5.04 -5.68 5.35
C LEU A 142 5.90 -4.53 4.81
N GLY A 143 5.76 -3.33 5.36
CA GLY A 143 6.59 -2.16 5.03
C GLY A 143 8.04 -2.26 5.51
N HIS A 144 8.35 -3.14 6.46
CA HIS A 144 9.70 -3.29 7.01
C HIS A 144 10.49 -4.37 6.26
N THR A 145 9.87 -5.51 5.99
CA THR A 145 10.55 -6.72 5.47
C THR A 145 10.04 -7.18 4.12
N GLY A 146 8.95 -6.60 3.63
CA GLY A 146 8.17 -7.19 2.55
C GLY A 146 7.38 -8.42 3.01
N PRO A 147 6.82 -9.21 2.06
CA PRO A 147 6.13 -10.45 2.37
C PRO A 147 7.07 -11.51 2.96
N ASP A 148 6.67 -12.13 4.08
CA ASP A 148 7.46 -13.18 4.76
C ASP A 148 7.78 -14.36 3.83
N ASP A 149 6.75 -14.86 3.14
CA ASP A 149 6.89 -15.95 2.17
C ASP A 149 6.28 -15.54 0.81
N PRO A 150 7.10 -15.14 -0.16
CA PRO A 150 6.64 -14.74 -1.49
C PRO A 150 5.90 -15.84 -2.26
N GLU A 151 6.12 -17.13 -1.96
CA GLU A 151 5.47 -18.25 -2.66
C GLU A 151 4.04 -18.48 -2.15
N LYS A 152 3.76 -18.08 -0.90
CA LYS A 152 2.40 -18.05 -0.35
C LYS A 152 1.56 -16.90 -0.90
N THR A 153 2.19 -15.88 -1.46
CA THR A 153 1.50 -14.78 -2.17
C THR A 153 1.13 -15.17 -3.61
N ARG A 154 0.31 -14.34 -4.26
CA ARG A 154 0.04 -14.48 -5.71
C ARG A 154 1.22 -13.99 -6.55
N ARG A 155 1.36 -14.52 -7.77
CA ARG A 155 2.45 -14.19 -8.71
C ARG A 155 2.47 -12.73 -9.18
N ASN A 156 1.41 -11.98 -8.95
CA ASN A 156 1.31 -10.55 -9.27
C ASN A 156 1.79 -9.63 -8.13
N VAL A 157 2.36 -10.19 -7.06
CA VAL A 157 2.99 -9.44 -5.97
C VAL A 157 4.48 -9.28 -6.27
N TYR A 158 4.92 -8.02 -6.34
CA TYR A 158 6.31 -7.61 -6.58
C TYR A 158 6.85 -6.92 -5.33
N ARG A 159 8.11 -7.17 -5.01
CA ARG A 159 8.78 -6.69 -3.81
C ARG A 159 9.89 -5.74 -4.22
N ILE A 160 9.83 -4.52 -3.74
CA ILE A 160 10.77 -3.47 -4.09
C ILE A 160 11.50 -3.04 -2.82
N ASN A 161 12.79 -3.36 -2.77
CA ASN A 161 13.65 -2.99 -1.65
C ASN A 161 14.12 -1.55 -1.80
N CYS A 162 13.92 -0.75 -0.75
CA CYS A 162 14.29 0.66 -0.70
C CYS A 162 15.41 0.97 0.32
N ASP A 163 16.02 -0.04 0.95
CA ASP A 163 17.03 0.10 2.03
C ASP A 163 18.18 1.06 1.69
N GLN A 164 18.58 1.14 0.42
CA GLN A 164 19.76 1.92 0.03
C GLN A 164 19.61 3.43 0.18
N PHE A 165 18.38 3.94 0.23
CA PHE A 165 18.13 5.39 0.18
C PHE A 165 16.99 5.86 1.08
N ASN A 166 16.31 4.97 1.79
CA ASN A 166 15.16 5.36 2.60
C ASN A 166 15.54 6.37 3.69
N ASP A 167 16.61 6.11 4.44
CA ASP A 167 17.20 7.05 5.41
C ASP A 167 17.72 8.37 4.79
N TYR A 168 18.04 8.39 3.49
CA TYR A 168 18.54 9.60 2.82
C TYR A 168 17.46 10.68 2.68
N PHE A 169 16.22 10.28 2.35
CA PHE A 169 15.11 11.21 2.18
C PHE A 169 14.33 11.48 3.47
N ASP A 170 14.45 10.62 4.49
CA ASP A 170 13.80 10.80 5.79
C ASP A 170 14.75 10.38 6.93
N PRO A 171 15.79 11.18 7.25
CA PRO A 171 16.82 10.82 8.21
C PRO A 171 16.32 10.70 9.67
N MET A 172 15.08 11.11 9.95
CA MET A 172 14.49 11.03 11.29
C MET A 172 13.57 9.82 11.46
N ALA A 173 12.85 9.40 10.42
CA ALA A 173 11.84 8.36 10.54
C ALA A 173 11.91 7.24 9.49
N GLY A 174 12.64 7.41 8.38
CA GLY A 174 12.73 6.41 7.31
C GLY A 174 11.36 5.97 6.78
N HIS A 175 10.35 6.83 6.82
CA HIS A 175 8.95 6.42 6.56
C HIS A 175 8.32 7.19 5.40
N SER A 176 9.07 8.15 4.82
CA SER A 176 8.59 9.09 3.81
C SER A 176 9.25 8.80 2.46
N TYR A 177 8.78 7.72 1.83
CA TYR A 177 9.30 7.16 0.56
C TYR A 177 9.03 8.05 -0.68
N LEU A 178 8.24 9.12 -0.53
CA LEU A 178 7.72 9.95 -1.62
C LEU A 178 8.25 11.40 -1.56
N LEU A 179 9.37 11.64 -0.87
CA LEU A 179 9.95 12.98 -0.70
C LEU A 179 11.07 13.28 -1.70
N THR A 180 11.40 14.57 -1.78
CA THR A 180 12.66 15.11 -2.28
C THR A 180 13.63 15.34 -1.12
N ASP A 181 14.93 15.45 -1.42
CA ASP A 181 15.97 15.70 -0.41
C ASP A 181 16.21 17.19 -0.10
N GLU A 182 15.64 18.09 -0.92
CA GLU A 182 15.63 19.52 -0.63
C GLU A 182 14.44 19.94 0.24
N LYS A 183 14.67 20.91 1.12
CA LYS A 183 13.62 21.52 1.93
C LYS A 183 12.72 22.38 1.05
N ASP A 184 11.41 22.27 1.24
CA ASP A 184 10.44 23.18 0.65
C ASP A 184 10.86 24.64 0.92
N ASP A 185 11.06 25.43 -0.13
CA ASP A 185 11.23 26.88 0.01
C ASP A 185 9.89 27.46 0.48
N PRO A 186 9.82 28.14 1.63
CA PRO A 186 8.58 28.73 2.14
C PRO A 186 7.97 29.79 1.20
N ASN A 187 8.68 30.24 0.17
CA ASN A 187 8.19 31.13 -0.88
C ASN A 187 7.84 30.43 -2.19
N ASP A 188 8.09 29.11 -2.31
CA ASP A 188 7.67 28.32 -3.46
C ASP A 188 6.18 28.01 -3.35
N PRO A 189 5.38 28.19 -4.42
CA PRO A 189 3.97 27.81 -4.44
C PRO A 189 3.69 26.30 -4.23
N GLY A 190 4.72 25.47 -4.03
CA GLY A 190 4.62 24.05 -3.67
C GLY A 190 4.47 23.12 -4.88
N TYR A 191 4.86 23.60 -6.07
CA TYR A 191 4.75 22.84 -7.33
C TYR A 191 6.10 22.59 -8.00
N GLN A 192 7.19 23.22 -7.55
CA GLN A 192 8.51 22.87 -8.07
C GLN A 192 9.11 21.75 -7.23
N VAL A 193 9.53 20.70 -7.93
CA VAL A 193 10.27 19.59 -7.35
C VAL A 193 11.73 19.99 -7.43
N THR A 194 12.30 20.43 -6.31
CA THR A 194 13.73 20.75 -6.22
C THR A 194 14.49 19.60 -5.55
N GLY A 195 15.79 19.51 -5.80
CA GLY A 195 16.62 18.39 -5.34
C GLY A 195 16.41 17.07 -6.09
N ASN A 196 16.95 16.01 -5.49
CA ASN A 196 16.79 14.65 -5.96
C ASN A 196 15.40 14.12 -5.64
N VAL A 197 14.85 13.39 -6.61
CA VAL A 197 13.55 12.73 -6.47
C VAL A 197 13.76 11.30 -6.04
N SER A 198 13.02 10.86 -5.01
CA SER A 198 13.03 9.46 -4.56
C SER A 198 12.90 8.47 -5.74
N PRO A 199 13.78 7.44 -5.82
CA PRO A 199 13.67 6.37 -6.80
C PRO A 199 12.29 5.70 -6.83
N VAL A 200 11.58 5.67 -5.70
CA VAL A 200 10.21 5.13 -5.61
C VAL A 200 9.25 5.87 -6.54
N LEU A 201 9.32 7.21 -6.57
CA LEU A 201 8.46 8.03 -7.44
C LEU A 201 8.76 7.77 -8.91
N ARG A 202 10.05 7.69 -9.29
CA ARG A 202 10.48 7.37 -10.66
C ARG A 202 10.00 5.98 -11.08
N HIS A 203 10.17 4.98 -10.21
CA HIS A 203 9.70 3.63 -10.45
C HIS A 203 8.17 3.58 -10.58
N LEU A 204 7.43 4.21 -9.67
CA LEU A 204 5.98 4.29 -9.71
C LEU A 204 5.46 4.93 -11.00
N ALA A 205 6.03 6.07 -11.40
CA ALA A 205 5.68 6.74 -12.65
C ALA A 205 5.90 5.84 -13.87
N ARG A 206 7.04 5.13 -13.93
CA ARG A 206 7.32 4.14 -14.98
C ARG A 206 6.31 3.00 -14.99
N VAL A 207 5.94 2.45 -13.83
CA VAL A 207 4.95 1.37 -13.72
C VAL A 207 3.55 1.84 -14.12
N ILE A 208 3.18 3.10 -13.82
CA ILE A 208 1.91 3.69 -14.28
C ILE A 208 1.92 3.84 -15.81
N ALA A 209 3.01 4.37 -16.38
CA ALA A 209 3.12 4.63 -17.81
C ALA A 209 3.15 3.35 -18.64
N THR A 210 3.92 2.35 -18.21
CA THR A 210 4.13 1.09 -18.95
C THR A 210 3.13 0.01 -18.57
N GLY A 211 2.57 0.07 -17.36
CA GLY A 211 1.76 -0.99 -16.78
C GLY A 211 2.53 -2.27 -16.50
N GLN A 212 3.86 -2.21 -16.45
CA GLN A 212 4.79 -3.32 -16.19
C GLN A 212 5.68 -3.01 -15.00
N VAL A 213 5.96 -4.02 -14.19
CA VAL A 213 6.91 -3.93 -13.08
C VAL A 213 8.20 -4.61 -13.50
N THR A 214 9.32 -3.91 -13.39
CA THR A 214 10.64 -4.49 -13.70
C THR A 214 11.14 -5.17 -12.43
N ALA A 215 11.28 -6.49 -12.47
CA ALA A 215 11.72 -7.30 -11.34
C ALA A 215 12.45 -8.55 -11.85
N ASP A 216 13.22 -9.17 -10.97
CA ASP A 216 13.92 -10.43 -11.23
C ASP A 216 12.97 -11.64 -11.32
N GLY A 217 13.54 -12.84 -11.50
CA GLY A 217 12.77 -14.09 -11.55
C GLY A 217 12.02 -14.44 -10.26
N GLN A 218 12.40 -13.82 -9.13
CA GLN A 218 11.73 -13.95 -7.82
C GLN A 218 10.76 -12.79 -7.54
N ARG A 219 10.46 -11.96 -8.55
CA ARG A 219 9.57 -10.80 -8.45
C ARG A 219 10.08 -9.76 -7.45
N ALA A 220 11.40 -9.70 -7.25
CA ALA A 220 12.08 -8.73 -6.41
C ALA A 220 12.86 -7.72 -7.26
N CYS A 221 13.03 -6.50 -6.75
CA CYS A 221 13.87 -5.48 -7.34
C CYS A 221 14.46 -4.61 -6.23
N ASP A 222 15.78 -4.43 -6.24
CA ASP A 222 16.44 -3.46 -5.38
C ASP A 222 16.50 -2.11 -6.12
N LEU A 223 15.91 -1.08 -5.51
CA LEU A 223 16.04 0.28 -6.02
C LEU A 223 17.33 0.89 -5.49
N THR A 224 18.17 1.33 -6.42
CA THR A 224 19.42 2.00 -6.12
C THR A 224 19.28 3.51 -6.31
N PHE A 225 19.99 4.29 -5.51
CA PHE A 225 20.05 5.74 -5.64
C PHE A 225 21.50 6.20 -5.68
N ASP A 226 21.85 6.99 -6.69
CA ASP A 226 23.12 7.71 -6.75
C ASP A 226 22.84 9.22 -6.75
N PRO A 227 23.12 9.93 -5.64
CA PRO A 227 22.86 11.37 -5.54
C PRO A 227 23.75 12.22 -6.47
N LYS A 228 24.76 11.63 -7.10
CA LYS A 228 25.65 12.32 -8.06
C LYS A 228 25.29 12.03 -9.53
N ALA A 229 24.33 11.13 -9.78
CA ALA A 229 23.87 10.88 -11.14
C ALA A 229 23.03 12.07 -11.63
N PRO A 230 23.25 12.57 -12.86
CA PRO A 230 22.42 13.65 -13.41
C PRO A 230 20.95 13.22 -13.49
N PRO A 231 20.01 14.18 -13.35
CA PRO A 231 18.58 13.90 -13.24
C PRO A 231 17.98 13.11 -14.40
#